data_AF-A0A0C3NW52-F1
#
_entry.id   AF-A0A0C3NW52-F1
#
_cell.length_a   1.000
_cell.length_b   1.000
_cell.length_c   1.000
_cell.angle_alpha   90.00
_cell.angle_beta   90.00
_cell.angle_gamma   90.00
#
_symmetry.space_group_name_H-M   'P 1'
#
loop_
_entity.id
_entity.type
_entity.pdbx_description
1 polymer ?
#
loop_
_entity_poly.entity_id
_entity_poly.type
_entity_poly.pdbx_seq_one_letter_code
_entity_poly.pdbx_strand_id
1 'polypeptide(L)'
;PTEYTIKKIEAFKFIHMWYFTREGLQDAAQTVRCLEENNTLTITQATEGNVTLCSANSLTTSKNARPDHSLTFTNHMYAKNHFLTCIKNAGWGHQLVDTFNWFFHRIDNHHL
;
A
#
# COMPACT_ATOMS: atom_id res chain seq x y z
N PRO A 1 -5.41 -1.12 -4.10
CA PRO A 1 -4.52 -1.55 -3.00
C PRO A 1 -5.30 -2.32 -1.93
N THR A 2 -4.64 -3.17 -1.13
CA THR A 2 -5.28 -3.88 0.00
C THR A 2 -5.65 -2.93 1.14
N GLU A 3 -6.55 -3.35 2.04
CA GLU A 3 -6.89 -2.58 3.25
C GLU A 3 -5.65 -2.34 4.13
N TYR A 4 -4.78 -3.33 4.31
CA TYR A 4 -3.46 -3.18 4.95
C TYR A 4 -2.67 -1.99 4.37
N THR A 5 -2.64 -1.86 3.03
CA THR A 5 -1.93 -0.78 2.35
C THR A 5 -2.57 0.57 2.64
N ILE A 6 -3.89 0.64 2.56
CA ILE A 6 -4.66 1.86 2.81
C ILE A 6 -4.46 2.32 4.26
N LYS A 7 -4.59 1.42 5.23
CA LYS A 7 -4.41 1.72 6.67
C LYS A 7 -3.01 2.24 6.97
N LYS A 8 -1.97 1.72 6.30
CA LYS A 8 -0.61 2.26 6.44
C LYS A 8 -0.46 3.67 5.88
N ILE A 9 -1.07 3.96 4.73
CA ILE A 9 -1.08 5.31 4.15
C ILE A 9 -1.81 6.28 5.08
N GLU A 10 -3.00 5.91 5.56
CA GLU A 10 -3.79 6.73 6.50
C GLU A 10 -3.00 7.04 7.79
N ALA A 11 -2.20 6.08 8.27
CA ALA A 11 -1.39 6.21 9.46
C ALA A 11 0.01 6.81 9.22
N PHE A 12 0.32 7.30 8.01
CA PHE A 12 1.64 7.82 7.63
C PHE A 12 2.78 6.83 7.92
N LYS A 13 2.52 5.52 7.79
CA LYS A 13 3.49 4.46 8.04
C LYS A 13 4.18 4.02 6.75
N PHE A 14 5.42 3.58 6.90
CA PHE A 14 6.20 3.03 5.80
C PHE A 14 5.53 1.80 5.18
N ILE A 15 5.54 1.77 3.85
CA ILE A 15 5.06 0.66 3.02
C ILE A 15 5.94 0.51 1.78
N HIS A 16 6.25 -0.74 1.44
CA HIS A 16 7.02 -1.06 0.23
C HIS A 16 6.25 -0.68 -1.03
N MET A 17 6.99 -0.22 -2.04
CA MET A 17 6.49 0.15 -3.37
C MET A 17 5.87 -1.03 -4.10
N TRP A 18 6.24 -2.27 -3.76
CA TRP A 18 5.67 -3.48 -4.36
C TRP A 18 4.14 -3.48 -4.33
N TYR A 19 3.51 -3.00 -3.25
CA TYR A 19 2.05 -2.95 -3.11
C TYR A 19 1.34 -2.05 -4.15
N PHE A 20 2.10 -1.19 -4.83
CA PHE A 20 1.62 -0.27 -5.86
C PHE A 20 2.04 -0.71 -7.26
N THR A 21 2.78 -1.81 -7.39
CA THR A 21 3.09 -2.41 -8.69
C THR A 21 1.86 -3.10 -9.27
N ARG A 22 1.87 -3.39 -10.58
CA ARG A 22 0.79 -4.18 -11.21
C ARG A 22 0.60 -5.53 -10.53
N GLU A 23 1.70 -6.21 -10.19
CA GLU A 23 1.70 -7.49 -9.47
C GLU A 23 1.04 -7.35 -8.10
N GLY A 24 1.45 -6.35 -7.31
CA GLY A 24 0.87 -6.10 -5.98
C GLY A 24 -0.61 -5.71 -6.02
N LEU A 25 -1.04 -4.97 -7.04
CA LEU A 25 -2.45 -4.63 -7.25
C LEU A 25 -3.29 -5.83 -7.67
N GLN A 26 -2.74 -6.74 -8.49
CA GLN A 26 -3.39 -8.01 -8.85
C GLN A 26 -3.51 -8.93 -7.63
N ASP A 27 -2.45 -9.04 -6.82
CA ASP A 27 -2.46 -9.79 -5.55
C ASP A 27 -3.53 -9.23 -4.59
N ALA A 28 -3.64 -7.90 -4.51
CA ALA A 28 -4.69 -7.25 -3.73
C ALA A 28 -6.10 -7.61 -4.23
N ALA A 29 -6.33 -7.56 -5.54
CA ALA A 29 -7.62 -7.91 -6.13
C ALA A 29 -7.99 -9.38 -5.89
N GLN A 30 -7.00 -10.29 -5.99
CA GLN A 30 -7.21 -11.71 -5.68
C GLN A 30 -7.54 -11.93 -4.21
N THR A 31 -6.85 -11.21 -3.31
CA THR A 31 -7.12 -11.29 -1.87
C THR A 31 -8.54 -10.86 -1.54
N VAL A 32 -9.02 -9.76 -2.16
CA VAL A 32 -10.40 -9.28 -1.97
C VAL A 32 -11.42 -10.32 -2.48
N ARG A 33 -11.20 -10.89 -3.67
CA ARG A 33 -12.09 -11.94 -4.21
C ARG A 33 -12.17 -13.16 -3.30
N CYS A 34 -11.03 -13.68 -2.85
CA CYS A 34 -11.00 -14.82 -1.94
C CYS A 34 -11.68 -14.48 -0.60
N LEU A 35 -11.66 -13.23 -0.16
CA LEU A 35 -12.31 -12.80 1.08
C LEU A 35 -13.84 -12.80 0.96
N GLU A 36 -14.36 -12.30 -0.16
CA GLU A 36 -15.80 -12.32 -0.49
C GLU A 36 -16.33 -13.76 -0.56
N GLU A 37 -15.52 -14.70 -1.06
CA GLU A 37 -15.90 -16.11 -1.18
C GLU A 37 -15.86 -16.88 0.15
N ASN A 38 -14.92 -16.55 1.05
CA ASN A 38 -14.65 -17.35 2.26
C ASN A 38 -15.33 -16.84 3.55
N ASN A 39 -16.03 -15.69 3.53
CA ASN A 39 -16.84 -15.13 4.64
C ASN A 39 -16.21 -15.21 6.06
N THR A 40 -14.88 -15.21 6.16
CA THR A 40 -14.18 -15.43 7.43
C THR A 40 -13.90 -14.08 8.09
N LEU A 41 -14.57 -13.81 9.21
CA LEU A 41 -14.36 -12.62 10.04
C LEU A 41 -13.36 -12.92 11.16
N THR A 42 -12.52 -11.95 11.48
CA THR A 42 -11.56 -11.99 12.59
C THR A 42 -11.85 -10.85 13.55
N ILE A 43 -11.69 -11.15 14.83
CA ILE A 43 -11.89 -10.22 15.93
C ILE A 43 -10.56 -9.53 16.20
N THR A 44 -10.52 -8.20 16.08
CA THR A 44 -9.34 -7.39 16.41
C THR A 44 -9.67 -6.39 17.50
N GLN A 45 -8.69 -6.10 18.36
CA GLN A 45 -8.83 -5.11 19.43
C GLN A 45 -8.50 -3.73 18.87
N ALA A 46 -9.46 -2.82 18.88
CA ALA A 46 -9.26 -1.43 18.53
C ALA A 46 -8.62 -0.68 19.72
N THR A 47 -8.03 0.49 19.43
CA THR A 47 -7.53 1.39 20.48
C THR A 47 -8.70 1.76 21.41
N GLU A 48 -8.43 1.79 22.72
CA GLU A 48 -9.40 2.14 23.80
C GLU A 48 -10.37 1.02 24.24
N GLY A 49 -10.01 -0.26 24.04
CA GLY A 49 -10.73 -1.39 24.64
C GLY A 49 -11.97 -1.83 23.86
N ASN A 50 -12.21 -1.22 22.70
CA ASN A 50 -13.27 -1.62 21.78
C ASN A 50 -12.82 -2.83 20.94
N VAL A 51 -13.77 -3.68 20.58
CA VAL A 51 -13.52 -4.85 19.72
C VAL A 51 -14.20 -4.64 18.39
N THR A 52 -13.45 -4.80 17.30
CA THR A 52 -13.93 -4.65 15.93
C THR A 52 -13.83 -5.95 15.16
N LEU A 53 -14.87 -6.27 14.39
CA LEU A 53 -14.86 -7.34 13.40
C LEU A 53 -14.24 -6.80 12.11
N CYS A 54 -13.14 -7.41 11.70
CA CYS A 54 -12.50 -7.14 10.42
C CYS A 54 -12.42 -8.45 9.63
N SER A 55 -12.36 -8.37 8.32
CA SER A 55 -12.23 -9.57 7.52
C SER A 55 -10.82 -10.17 7.66
N ALA A 56 -10.70 -11.49 7.78
CA ALA A 56 -9.52 -12.15 8.36
C ALA A 56 -8.17 -11.85 7.69
N ASN A 57 -8.20 -11.55 6.39
CA ASN A 57 -7.00 -11.32 5.59
C ASN A 57 -6.77 -9.85 5.23
N SER A 58 -7.59 -8.92 5.71
CA SER A 58 -7.56 -7.54 5.20
C SER A 58 -6.38 -6.72 5.75
N LEU A 59 -5.86 -7.09 6.92
CA LEU A 59 -4.83 -6.33 7.66
C LEU A 59 -3.44 -6.99 7.65
N THR A 60 -3.26 -8.11 6.95
CA THR A 60 -1.98 -8.83 6.92
C THR A 60 -1.13 -8.43 5.72
N THR A 61 0.19 -8.51 5.88
CA THR A 61 1.12 -8.34 4.77
C THR A 61 0.96 -9.48 3.75
N SER A 62 1.05 -9.15 2.47
CA SER A 62 1.12 -10.18 1.44
C SER A 62 2.41 -10.99 1.58
N LYS A 63 2.31 -12.31 1.47
CA LYS A 63 3.45 -13.24 1.39
C LYS A 63 4.29 -13.03 0.14
N ASN A 64 3.72 -12.38 -0.88
CA ASN A 64 4.39 -12.04 -2.13
C ASN A 64 5.07 -10.67 -2.07
N ALA A 65 4.95 -9.94 -0.95
CA ALA A 65 5.52 -8.60 -0.82
C ALA A 65 7.05 -8.63 -0.92
N ARG A 66 7.57 -7.76 -1.78
CA ARG A 66 9.01 -7.67 -2.07
C ARG A 66 9.60 -6.36 -1.53
N PRO A 67 10.86 -6.37 -1.05
CA PRO A 67 11.53 -5.14 -0.65
C PRO A 67 11.87 -4.28 -1.87
N ASP A 68 11.94 -2.96 -1.67
CA ASP A 68 12.06 -1.99 -2.76
C ASP A 68 13.32 -2.16 -3.61
N HIS A 69 14.44 -2.53 -2.99
CA HIS A 69 15.71 -2.76 -3.70
C HIS A 69 15.68 -3.99 -4.62
N SER A 70 14.67 -4.85 -4.49
CA SER A 70 14.49 -6.02 -5.36
C SER A 70 13.57 -5.75 -6.55
N LEU A 71 12.94 -4.58 -6.61
CA LEU A 71 12.08 -4.19 -7.71
C LEU A 71 12.93 -3.77 -8.91
N THR A 72 12.46 -4.12 -10.11
CA THR A 72 13.03 -3.55 -11.34
C THR A 72 12.71 -2.06 -11.40
N PHE A 73 13.57 -1.29 -12.08
CA PHE A 73 13.34 0.15 -12.25
C PHE A 73 11.98 0.44 -12.89
N THR A 74 11.58 -0.35 -13.90
CA THR A 74 10.26 -0.24 -14.54
C THR A 74 9.12 -0.42 -13.54
N ASN A 75 9.21 -1.42 -12.66
CA ASN A 75 8.19 -1.64 -11.63
C ASN A 75 8.16 -0.51 -10.61
N HIS A 76 9.32 0.02 -10.23
CA HIS A 76 9.42 1.19 -9.35
C HIS A 76 8.76 2.43 -9.98
N MET A 77 9.04 2.71 -11.25
CA MET A 77 8.47 3.83 -12.02
C MET A 77 6.94 3.75 -12.11
N TYR A 78 6.40 2.54 -12.28
CA TYR A 78 4.96 2.33 -12.26
C TYR A 78 4.38 2.54 -10.85
N ALA A 79 5.01 1.92 -9.84
CA ALA A 79 4.56 1.93 -8.46
C ALA A 79 4.47 3.34 -7.88
N LYS A 80 5.47 4.20 -8.11
CA LYS A 80 5.49 5.57 -7.58
C LYS A 80 4.27 6.40 -8.01
N ASN A 81 3.82 6.28 -9.26
CA ASN A 81 2.69 7.06 -9.77
C ASN A 81 1.39 6.66 -9.06
N HIS A 82 1.24 5.36 -8.83
CA HIS A 82 0.09 4.83 -8.13
C HIS A 82 0.16 5.14 -6.62
N PHE A 83 1.35 5.11 -6.02
CA PHE A 83 1.57 5.57 -4.64
C PHE A 83 1.20 7.05 -4.46
N LEU A 84 1.71 7.94 -5.33
CA LEU A 84 1.39 9.38 -5.31
C LEU A 84 -0.11 9.65 -5.41
N THR A 85 -0.81 8.89 -6.27
CA THR A 85 -2.27 8.94 -6.37
C THR A 85 -2.94 8.50 -5.07
N CYS A 86 -2.46 7.42 -4.45
CA CYS A 86 -3.03 6.92 -3.21
C CYS A 86 -2.86 7.89 -2.04
N ILE A 87 -1.67 8.49 -1.85
CA ILE A 87 -1.46 9.46 -0.76
C ILE A 87 -2.29 10.73 -0.95
N LYS A 88 -2.45 11.19 -2.20
CA LYS A 88 -3.31 12.32 -2.54
C LYS A 88 -4.77 12.02 -2.21
N ASN A 89 -5.26 10.83 -2.60
CA ASN A 89 -6.63 10.39 -2.31
C ASN A 89 -6.88 10.15 -0.81
N ALA A 90 -5.84 9.78 -0.05
CA ALA A 90 -5.90 9.68 1.40
C ALA A 90 -5.88 11.04 2.12
N GLY A 91 -5.89 12.16 1.38
CA GLY A 91 -5.96 13.50 1.95
C GLY A 91 -4.64 13.99 2.54
N TRP A 92 -3.50 13.41 2.15
CA TRP A 92 -2.20 13.95 2.57
C TRP A 92 -2.05 15.40 2.09
N GLY A 93 -1.47 16.26 2.93
CA GLY A 93 -1.29 17.67 2.61
C GLY A 93 -0.47 17.89 1.33
N HIS A 94 -0.83 18.91 0.54
CA HIS A 94 -0.20 19.19 -0.76
C HIS A 94 1.32 19.26 -0.69
N GLN A 95 1.86 19.92 0.34
CA GLN A 95 3.30 20.02 0.58
C GLN A 95 3.97 18.65 0.75
N LEU A 96 3.31 17.71 1.43
CA LEU A 96 3.83 16.36 1.64
C LEU A 96 3.82 15.58 0.32
N VAL A 97 2.71 15.66 -0.44
CA VAL A 97 2.61 15.03 -1.76
C VAL A 97 3.69 15.57 -2.71
N ASP A 98 3.90 16.88 -2.74
CA ASP A 98 4.95 17.52 -3.55
C ASP A 98 6.35 17.08 -3.12
N THR A 99 6.58 16.94 -1.82
CA THR A 99 7.86 16.45 -1.28
C THR A 99 8.17 15.04 -1.80
N PHE A 100 7.18 14.14 -1.79
CA PHE A 100 7.34 12.81 -2.38
C PHE A 100 7.53 12.86 -3.89
N ASN A 101 6.82 13.75 -4.60
CA ASN A 101 6.98 13.91 -6.03
C ASN A 101 8.42 14.34 -6.38
N TRP A 102 8.98 15.32 -5.66
CA TRP A 102 10.37 15.75 -5.81
C TRP A 102 11.37 14.66 -5.44
N PHE A 103 11.09 13.88 -4.39
CA PHE A 103 11.92 12.75 -4.00
C PHE A 103 12.05 11.73 -5.15
N PHE A 104 10.92 11.30 -5.73
CA PHE A 104 10.96 10.37 -6.85
C PHE A 104 11.59 10.98 -8.10
N HIS A 105 11.28 12.24 -8.41
CA HIS A 105 11.90 12.94 -9.53
C HIS A 105 13.43 12.94 -9.44
N ARG A 106 14.00 13.13 -8.25
CA ARG A 106 15.45 13.07 -8.03
C ARG A 106 16.02 11.67 -8.22
N ILE A 107 15.30 10.63 -7.81
CA ILE A 107 15.71 9.24 -8.05
C ILE A 107 15.73 8.94 -9.55
N ASP A 108 14.70 9.37 -10.28
CA ASP A 108 14.59 9.12 -11.72
C ASP A 108 15.70 9.78 -12.53
N ASN A 109 16.15 10.95 -12.06
CA ASN A 109 17.15 11.78 -12.72
C ASN A 109 18.52 11.71 -12.03
N HIS A 110 18.72 10.76 -11.12
CA HIS A 110 20.02 10.58 -10.49
C HIS A 110 21.01 10.08 -11.55
N HIS A 111 22.02 10.89 -11.84
CA HIS A 111 23.14 10.46 -12.70
C HIS A 111 23.86 9.30 -12.00
N LEU A 112 24.02 8.16 -12.69
CA LEU A 112 24.76 7.00 -12.16
C LEU A 112 26.21 7.35 -11.84
#